data_AF-D4F3P4-F1
#
_entry.id   AF-D4F3P4-F1
#
_cell.length_a   1.000
_cell.length_b   1.000
_cell.length_c   1.000
_cell.angle_alpha   90.00
_cell.angle_beta   90.00
_cell.angle_gamma   90.00
#
_symmetry.space_group_name_H-M   'P 1'
#
loop_
_entity.id
_entity.type
_entity.pdbx_description
1 polymer ?
#
loop_
_entity_poly.entity_id
_entity_poly.type
_entity_poly.pdbx_seq_one_letter_code
_entity_poly.pdbx_strand_id
1 'polypeptide(L)' 'MLQTLANIPACLIGIEASTGAFYWQREFEKQGHKVKVISM' A
#
# COMPACT_ATOMS: atom_id res chain seq x y z
N MET A 1 8.26 -6.36 4.78
CA MET A 1 6.88 -5.86 4.60
C MET A 1 6.29 -6.31 3.26
N LEU A 2 6.88 -5.98 2.11
CA LEU A 2 6.35 -6.39 0.80
C LEU A 2 6.16 -7.91 0.68
N GLN A 3 7.16 -8.71 1.04
CA GLN A 3 7.02 -10.18 1.02
C GLN A 3 5.86 -10.68 1.90
N THR A 4 5.62 -10.06 3.05
CA THR A 4 4.51 -10.44 3.92
C THR A 4 3.16 -10.13 3.26
N LEU A 5 3.05 -8.97 2.62
CA LEU A 5 1.83 -8.55 1.92
C LEU A 5 1.56 -9.40 0.66
N ALA A 6 2.60 -9.82 -0.06
CA ALA A 6 2.48 -10.72 -1.22
C ALA A 6 1.93 -12.11 -0.85
N ASN A 7 2.06 -12.53 0.41
CA ASN A 7 1.62 -13.84 0.89
C ASN A 7 0.23 -13.83 1.55
N ILE A 8 -0.48 -12.69 1.53
CA ILE A 8 -1.86 -12.58 2.02
C ILE A 8 -2.81 -12.21 0.87
N PRO A 9 -4.11 -12.48 0.99
CA PRO A 9 -5.08 -12.03 0.01
C PRO A 9 -5.08 -10.51 -0.16
N ALA A 10 -5.41 -10.05 -1.37
CA ALA A 10 -5.58 -8.64 -1.69
C ALA A 10 -6.54 -7.96 -0.69
N CYS A 11 -6.14 -6.81 -0.16
CA CYS A 11 -6.84 -6.11 0.91
C CYS A 11 -6.76 -4.58 0.71
N LEU A 12 -7.51 -3.84 1.53
CA LEU A 12 -7.45 -2.38 1.57
C LEU A 12 -6.37 -1.91 2.55
N ILE A 13 -5.45 -1.07 2.08
CA ILE A 13 -4.35 -0.50 2.86
C ILE A 13 -4.53 1.02 2.95
N GLY A 14 -4.53 1.56 4.18
CA GLY A 14 -4.46 2.99 4.43
C GLY A 14 -3.01 3.42 4.65
N ILE A 15 -2.56 4.45 3.93
CA ILE A 15 -1.22 5.04 4.10
C ILE A 15 -1.37 6.51 4.44
N GLU A 16 -0.74 6.94 5.52
CA GLU A 16 -0.66 8.36 5.88
C GLU A 16 0.31 9.09 4.93
N ALA A 17 -0.11 10.27 4.49
CA ALA A 17 0.61 11.05 3.49
C ALA A 17 1.97 11.48 4.02
N SER A 18 3.00 10.87 3.46
CA SER A 18 4.40 11.12 3.76
C SER A 18 5.18 11.17 2.45
N THR A 19 6.42 11.63 2.48
CA THR A 19 7.30 11.69 1.28
C THR A 19 7.40 10.35 0.55
N GLY A 20 7.22 9.22 1.26
CA GLY A 20 7.26 7.87 0.68
C GLY A 20 5.89 7.27 0.34
N ALA A 21 4.76 7.92 0.65
CA ALA A 21 3.43 7.30 0.56
C ALA A 21 3.09 6.83 -0.86
N PHE A 22 3.37 7.65 -1.87
CA PHE A 22 3.08 7.32 -3.27
C PHE A 22 3.97 6.22 -3.85
N TYR A 23 5.21 6.11 -3.36
CA TYR A 23 6.08 4.98 -3.72
C TYR A 23 5.47 3.67 -3.20
N TRP A 24 5.12 3.63 -1.92
CA TRP A 24 4.53 2.43 -1.30
C TRP A 24 3.16 2.09 -1.85
N GLN A 25 2.34 3.08 -2.19
CA GLN A 25 1.08 2.87 -2.91
C GLN A 25 1.31 2.01 -4.15
N ARG A 26 2.24 2.40 -5.01
CA ARG A 26 2.55 1.67 -6.26
C ARG A 26 3.03 0.25 -5.99
N GLU A 27 3.93 0.07 -5.03
CA GLU A 27 4.48 -1.26 -4.71
C GLU A 27 3.42 -2.21 -4.15
N PHE A 28 2.45 -1.72 -3.39
CA PHE A 28 1.34 -2.54 -2.89
C PHE A 28 0.26 -2.78 -3.94
N GLU A 29 -0.04 -1.79 -4.80
CA GLU A 29 -0.97 -1.95 -5.92
C GLU A 29 -0.48 -2.99 -6.95
N LYS A 30 0.83 -3.07 -7.18
CA LYS A 30 1.44 -4.14 -8.00
C LYS A 30 1.18 -5.54 -7.47
N GLN A 31 0.96 -5.70 -6.18
CA GLN A 31 0.63 -6.98 -5.53
C GLN A 31 -0.89 -7.24 -5.49
N GLY A 32 -1.70 -6.34 -6.05
CA GLY A 32 -3.16 -6.47 -6.11
C GLY A 32 -3.91 -5.84 -4.94
N HIS A 33 -3.20 -5.21 -3.98
CA HIS A 33 -3.86 -4.49 -2.89
C HIS A 33 -4.46 -3.17 -3.39
N LYS A 34 -5.57 -2.76 -2.77
CA LYS A 34 -6.12 -1.41 -2.98
C LYS A 34 -5.52 -0.50 -1.93
N VAL A 35 -5.00 0.65 -2.34
CA VAL A 35 -4.36 1.60 -1.42
C VAL A 35 -5.12 2.91 -1.40
N LYS A 36 -5.30 3.48 -0.20
CA LYS A 36 -5.79 4.84 0.00
C LYS A 36 -4.75 5.65 0.74
N VAL A 37 -4.24 6.69 0.10
CA VAL A 37 -3.43 7.70 0.77
C VAL A 37 -4.37 8.66 1.48
N ILE A 38 -4.18 8.84 2.79
CA ILE A 38 -4.93 9.77 3.63
C ILE A 38 -4.00 10.90 4.04
N SER A 39 -4.45 12.14 3.86
CA SER A 39 -3.81 13.34 4.38
C SER A 39 -4.75 13.99 5.40
N MET A 40 -4.19 14.62 6.43
CA MET A 40 -4.96 15.50 7.32
C MET A 40 -5.18 16.88 6.70
#